data_AF-A0AAD5DKF1-F1
#
_entry.id   AF-A0AAD5DKF1-F1
#
_cell.length_a   1.000
_cell.length_b   1.000
_cell.length_c   1.000
_cell.angle_alpha   90.00
_cell.angle_beta   90.00
_cell.angle_gamma   90.00
#
_symmetry.space_group_name_H-M   'P 1'
#
loop_
_entity.id
_entity.type
_entity.pdbx_description
1 polymer ?
#
loop_
_entity_poly.entity_id
_entity_poly.type
_entity_poly.pdbx_seq_one_letter_code
_entity_poly.pdbx_strand_id
1 'polypeptide(L)'
;MEARAGGQAAAPPVRFALECKRQWAVRILSGEKSLECRRYPPPEELAGHKVWLLAAGGEEGVPSFGDSIPAGASGGELVGWVLFDGAVEWHTAEAFNADAAQHCVPPDSPYAFPASGGDTGPVYGWRVAASCRLPQPLPVPAMQRLVRSVYQAVS
;
A
#
# COMPACT_ATOMS: atom_id res chain seq x y z
N MET A 1 -44.84 -11.22 8.68
CA MET A 1 -43.52 -11.69 8.19
C MET A 1 -42.66 -10.44 8.11
N GLU A 2 -42.02 -10.09 9.23
CA GLU A 2 -41.32 -8.81 9.37
C GLU A 2 -39.92 -8.88 8.77
N ALA A 3 -39.60 -7.90 7.94
CA ALA A 3 -38.28 -7.71 7.37
C ALA A 3 -37.29 -7.33 8.49
N ARG A 4 -36.25 -8.15 8.67
CA ARG A 4 -35.11 -7.78 9.52
C ARG A 4 -34.33 -6.68 8.82
N ALA A 5 -34.35 -5.48 9.42
CA ALA A 5 -33.43 -4.41 9.10
C ALA A 5 -31.99 -4.93 9.25
N GLY A 6 -31.30 -5.09 8.12
CA GLY A 6 -29.86 -5.32 8.11
C GLY A 6 -29.17 -4.09 8.64
N GLY A 7 -28.76 -4.11 9.91
CA GLY A 7 -27.90 -3.08 10.47
C GLY A 7 -26.62 -3.02 9.64
N GLN A 8 -26.45 -1.95 8.89
CA GLN A 8 -25.24 -1.71 8.12
C GLN A 8 -24.13 -1.42 9.14
N ALA A 9 -23.26 -2.40 9.38
CA ALA A 9 -22.12 -2.23 10.25
C ALA A 9 -21.35 -0.99 9.78
N ALA A 10 -21.12 -0.03 10.69
CA ALA A 10 -20.33 1.15 10.38
C ALA A 10 -18.98 0.72 9.82
N ALA A 11 -18.54 1.37 8.74
CA ALA A 11 -17.23 1.09 8.16
C ALA A 11 -16.16 1.26 9.26
N PRO A 12 -15.22 0.32 9.41
CA PRO A 12 -14.17 0.43 10.40
C PRO A 12 -13.38 1.74 10.18
N PRO A 13 -12.92 2.42 11.26
CA PRO A 13 -12.22 3.68 11.12
C PRO A 13 -10.93 3.48 10.32
N VAL A 14 -10.88 4.10 9.15
CA VAL A 14 -9.67 4.19 8.32
C VAL A 14 -8.82 5.30 8.90
N ARG A 15 -7.63 4.95 9.42
CA ARG A 15 -6.67 5.95 9.93
C ARG A 15 -5.57 6.25 8.91
N PHE A 16 -4.96 5.19 8.38
CA PHE A 16 -3.88 5.30 7.40
C PHE A 16 -4.22 4.52 6.14
N ALA A 17 -3.77 5.00 4.99
CA ALA A 17 -3.82 4.27 3.75
C ALA A 17 -2.49 4.33 3.01
N LEU A 18 -2.17 3.26 2.30
CA LEU A 18 -1.04 3.17 1.39
C LEU A 18 -1.58 3.09 -0.04
N GLU A 19 -1.24 4.09 -0.85
CA GLU A 19 -1.47 4.06 -2.27
C GLU A 19 -0.56 3.03 -2.93
N CYS A 20 -1.18 2.07 -3.62
CA CYS A 20 -0.50 1.08 -4.44
C CYS A 20 -1.36 0.78 -5.67
N LYS A 21 -0.71 0.45 -6.80
CA LYS A 21 -1.48 0.04 -7.98
C LYS A 21 -2.19 -1.28 -7.71
N ARG A 22 -3.37 -1.44 -8.32
CA ARG A 22 -4.29 -2.54 -8.01
C ARG A 22 -3.65 -3.92 -8.05
N GLN A 23 -2.77 -4.20 -9.01
CA GLN A 23 -2.05 -5.47 -9.11
C GLN A 23 -1.18 -5.76 -7.88
N TRP A 24 -0.52 -4.75 -7.32
CA TRP A 24 0.33 -4.90 -6.13
C TRP A 24 -0.52 -5.11 -4.88
N ALA A 25 -1.62 -4.36 -4.75
CA ALA A 25 -2.59 -4.58 -3.69
C ALA A 25 -3.13 -6.03 -3.69
N VAL A 26 -3.41 -6.56 -4.89
CA VAL A 26 -3.90 -7.94 -5.04
C VAL A 26 -2.87 -8.96 -4.54
N ARG A 27 -1.59 -8.80 -4.90
CA ARG A 27 -0.51 -9.72 -4.47
C ARG A 27 -0.24 -9.66 -2.96
N ILE A 28 -0.32 -8.48 -2.34
CA ILE A 28 -0.19 -8.34 -0.88
C ILE A 28 -1.35 -9.05 -0.17
N LEU A 29 -2.57 -8.85 -0.67
CA LEU A 29 -3.79 -9.40 -0.06
C LEU A 29 -4.00 -10.90 -0.35
N SER A 30 -3.32 -11.48 -1.33
CA SER A 30 -3.27 -12.93 -1.55
C SER A 30 -2.17 -13.62 -0.74
N GLY A 31 -1.24 -12.86 -0.16
CA GLY A 31 -0.04 -13.38 0.50
C GLY A 31 1.09 -13.76 -0.45
N GLU A 32 0.94 -13.52 -1.76
CA GLU A 32 2.00 -13.76 -2.75
C GLU A 32 3.17 -12.80 -2.56
N LYS A 33 2.88 -11.54 -2.21
CA LYS A 33 3.87 -10.49 -1.94
C LYS A 33 3.97 -10.23 -0.44
N SER A 34 5.11 -10.57 0.15
CA SER A 34 5.40 -10.40 1.57
C SER A 34 6.32 -9.22 1.89
N LEU A 35 6.90 -8.57 0.87
CA LEU A 35 7.71 -7.36 0.99
C LEU A 35 7.19 -6.26 0.06
N GLU A 36 6.72 -5.15 0.60
CA GLU A 36 6.28 -3.98 -0.17
C GLU A 36 7.43 -3.01 -0.43
N CYS A 37 7.71 -2.72 -1.71
CA CYS A 37 8.91 -1.97 -2.10
C CYS A 37 8.67 -0.46 -2.05
N ARG A 38 9.54 0.27 -1.35
CA ARG A 38 9.51 1.74 -1.26
C ARG A 38 10.92 2.32 -1.27
N ARG A 39 11.03 3.62 -1.53
CA ARG A 39 12.29 4.40 -1.46
C ARG A 39 12.54 5.01 -0.08
N TYR A 40 11.79 4.57 0.92
CA TYR A 40 11.83 5.08 2.29
C TYR A 40 11.34 3.98 3.26
N PRO A 41 11.78 3.98 4.53
CA PRO A 41 11.30 3.02 5.52
C PRO A 41 9.82 3.26 5.87
N PRO A 42 9.13 2.28 6.47
CA PRO A 42 7.78 2.49 6.98
C PRO A 42 7.78 3.62 8.02
N PRO A 43 6.90 4.63 7.89
CA PRO A 43 6.75 5.67 8.91
C PRO A 43 6.41 5.04 10.26
N GLU A 44 7.00 5.56 11.34
CA GLU A 44 6.80 5.04 12.69
C GLU A 44 5.32 5.11 13.11
N GLU A 45 4.58 6.09 12.58
CA GLU A 45 3.14 6.26 12.80
C GLU A 45 2.31 5.07 12.33
N LEU A 46 2.84 4.23 11.44
CA LEU A 46 2.16 3.03 10.96
C LEU A 46 2.30 1.84 11.91
N ALA A 47 3.25 1.89 12.86
CA ALA A 47 3.54 0.77 13.75
C ALA A 47 2.30 0.38 14.58
N GLY A 48 1.94 -0.90 14.54
CA GLY A 48 0.76 -1.44 15.24
C GLY A 48 -0.60 -1.00 14.66
N HIS A 49 -0.61 -0.26 13.55
CA HIS A 49 -1.84 0.21 12.91
C HIS A 49 -2.12 -0.52 11.60
N LYS A 50 -3.41 -0.81 11.37
CA LYS A 50 -3.88 -1.26 10.06
C LYS A 50 -3.69 -0.15 9.05
N VAL A 51 -2.93 -0.44 8.01
CA VAL A 51 -2.73 0.42 6.85
C VAL A 51 -3.64 -0.08 5.75
N TRP A 52 -4.59 0.74 5.33
CA TRP A 52 -5.55 0.37 4.28
C TRP A 52 -4.88 0.44 2.91
N LEU A 53 -5.06 -0.58 2.07
CA LEU A 53 -4.53 -0.55 0.72
C LEU A 53 -5.50 0.21 -0.18
N LEU A 54 -5.10 1.42 -0.58
CA LEU A 54 -5.76 2.23 -1.58
C LEU A 54 -5.32 1.75 -2.96
N ALA A 55 -6.11 0.85 -3.55
CA ALA A 55 -5.86 0.27 -4.87
C ALA A 55 -6.16 1.31 -5.95
N ALA A 56 -5.13 2.03 -6.36
CA ALA A 56 -5.21 3.07 -7.38
C ALA A 56 -5.11 2.48 -8.80
N GLY A 57 -5.79 3.13 -9.75
CA GLY A 57 -5.57 2.94 -11.18
C GLY A 57 -4.35 3.72 -11.69
N GLY A 58 -4.25 3.87 -13.02
CA GLY A 58 -3.19 4.66 -13.67
C GLY A 58 -1.86 3.92 -13.87
N GLU A 59 -0.86 4.63 -14.37
CA GLU A 59 0.45 4.09 -14.74
C GLU A 59 1.33 3.75 -13.52
N GLU A 60 2.14 2.69 -13.63
CA GLU A 60 3.14 2.36 -12.60
C GLU A 60 4.20 3.47 -12.46
N GLY A 61 4.77 3.61 -11.28
CA GLY A 61 5.74 4.67 -10.96
C GLY A 61 5.15 6.08 -10.82
N VAL A 62 3.92 6.31 -11.28
CA VAL A 62 3.25 7.62 -11.24
C VAL A 62 2.21 7.67 -10.11
N PRO A 63 2.24 8.65 -9.20
CA PRO A 63 1.17 8.85 -8.21
C PRO A 63 -0.17 9.13 -8.88
N SER A 64 -1.22 8.44 -8.45
CA SER A 64 -2.60 8.65 -8.92
C SER A 64 -3.31 9.76 -8.17
N PHE A 65 -2.86 10.06 -6.95
CA PHE A 65 -3.47 11.04 -6.07
C PHE A 65 -2.49 12.16 -5.72
N GLY A 66 -3.02 13.38 -5.59
CA GLY A 66 -2.30 14.54 -5.07
C GLY A 66 -2.13 14.49 -3.55
N ASP A 67 -1.77 15.61 -2.95
CA ASP A 67 -1.52 15.70 -1.50
C ASP A 67 -2.80 15.66 -0.66
N SER A 68 -3.96 15.85 -1.30
CA SER A 68 -5.28 15.77 -0.70
C SER A 68 -6.16 14.87 -1.54
N ILE A 69 -6.94 14.01 -0.88
CA ILE A 69 -7.94 13.15 -1.51
C ILE A 69 -9.31 13.51 -0.91
N PRO A 70 -10.27 14.00 -1.72
CA PRO A 70 -11.63 14.23 -1.23
C PRO A 70 -12.35 12.90 -0.98
N ALA A 71 -13.31 12.90 -0.04
CA ALA A 71 -14.15 11.73 0.19
C ALA A 71 -14.91 11.35 -1.10
N GLY A 72 -14.92 10.06 -1.42
CA GLY A 72 -15.53 9.52 -2.63
C GLY A 72 -14.75 9.81 -3.91
N ALA A 73 -13.47 10.22 -3.82
CA ALA A 73 -12.62 10.40 -5.00
C ALA A 73 -12.63 9.15 -5.89
N SER A 74 -12.77 9.37 -7.20
CA SER A 74 -12.62 8.32 -8.20
C SER A 74 -11.13 8.00 -8.43
N GLY A 75 -10.85 6.88 -9.10
CA GLY A 75 -9.48 6.46 -9.43
C GLY A 75 -8.83 5.50 -8.43
N GLY A 76 -9.52 5.17 -7.33
CA GLY A 76 -9.10 4.13 -6.40
C GLY A 76 -10.19 3.73 -5.41
N GLU A 77 -9.95 2.63 -4.71
CA GLU A 77 -10.84 2.09 -3.67
C GLU A 77 -9.99 1.47 -2.57
N LEU A 78 -10.53 1.40 -1.35
CA LEU A 78 -9.89 0.63 -0.28
C LEU A 78 -10.28 -0.84 -0.42
N VAL A 79 -9.29 -1.73 -0.64
CA VAL A 79 -9.55 -3.14 -0.99
C VAL A 79 -9.22 -4.13 0.14
N GLY A 80 -8.61 -3.65 1.21
CA GLY A 80 -8.08 -4.47 2.29
C GLY A 80 -7.21 -3.64 3.22
N TRP A 81 -6.66 -4.31 4.24
CA TRP A 81 -5.66 -3.72 5.11
C TRP A 81 -4.46 -4.64 5.27
N VAL A 82 -3.34 -4.04 5.66
CA VAL A 82 -2.08 -4.70 5.95
C VAL A 82 -1.51 -4.16 7.26
N LEU A 83 -0.79 -5.02 7.99
CA LEU A 83 0.08 -4.66 9.09
C LEU A 83 1.52 -4.81 8.62
N PHE A 84 2.35 -3.80 8.88
CA PHE A 84 3.78 -3.85 8.61
C PHE A 84 4.57 -4.03 9.91
N ASP A 85 5.62 -4.86 9.89
CA ASP A 85 6.51 -5.13 11.03
C ASP A 85 7.99 -4.89 10.66
N GLY A 86 8.29 -3.62 10.38
CA GLY A 86 9.62 -3.17 10.01
C GLY A 86 9.91 -3.33 8.51
N ALA A 87 11.20 -3.29 8.16
CA ALA A 87 11.64 -3.41 6.78
C ALA A 87 12.98 -4.13 6.66
N VAL A 88 13.21 -4.69 5.47
CA VAL A 88 14.54 -5.01 4.96
C VAL A 88 15.04 -3.81 4.18
N GLU A 89 16.33 -3.50 4.30
CA GLU A 89 16.99 -2.44 3.53
C GLU A 89 17.95 -3.07 2.52
N TRP A 90 17.77 -2.74 1.25
CA TRP A 90 18.63 -3.19 0.16
C TRP A 90 19.49 -2.03 -0.34
N HIS A 91 20.80 -2.25 -0.37
CA HIS A 91 21.78 -1.30 -0.90
C HIS A 91 22.33 -1.70 -2.27
N THR A 92 22.05 -2.92 -2.72
CA THR A 92 22.53 -3.45 -4.01
C THR A 92 21.39 -4.12 -4.77
N ALA A 93 21.49 -4.12 -6.09
CA ALA A 93 20.56 -4.85 -6.96
C ALA A 93 20.61 -6.36 -6.69
N GLU A 94 21.78 -6.90 -6.35
CA GLU A 94 21.94 -8.31 -5.98
C GLU A 94 21.12 -8.66 -4.73
N ALA A 95 21.21 -7.85 -3.67
CA ALA A 95 20.45 -8.08 -2.44
C ALA A 95 18.93 -7.93 -2.67
N PHE A 96 18.51 -6.96 -3.48
CA PHE A 96 17.12 -6.81 -3.89
C PHE A 96 16.63 -8.04 -4.66
N ASN A 97 17.36 -8.47 -5.68
CA ASN A 97 17.00 -9.60 -6.53
C ASN A 97 16.99 -10.95 -5.78
N ALA A 98 17.78 -11.08 -4.71
CA ALA A 98 17.72 -12.26 -3.84
C ALA A 98 16.35 -12.44 -3.17
N ASP A 99 15.59 -11.35 -2.99
CA ASP A 99 14.25 -11.34 -2.42
C ASP A 99 13.13 -11.24 -3.49
N ALA A 100 13.44 -11.54 -4.76
CA ALA A 100 12.50 -11.39 -5.88
C ALA A 100 11.21 -12.17 -5.72
N ALA A 101 11.25 -13.34 -5.08
CA ALA A 101 10.05 -14.13 -4.82
C ALA A 101 9.11 -13.43 -3.81
N GLN A 102 9.67 -12.72 -2.83
CA GLN A 102 8.95 -12.04 -1.75
C GLN A 102 8.38 -10.70 -2.18
N HIS A 103 9.12 -9.95 -3.00
CA HIS A 103 8.68 -8.64 -3.46
C HIS A 103 7.98 -8.66 -4.83
N CYS A 104 8.14 -9.73 -5.61
CA CYS A 104 7.46 -9.96 -6.89
C CYS A 104 7.65 -8.85 -7.95
N VAL A 105 8.69 -8.01 -7.83
CA VAL A 105 8.94 -6.89 -8.75
C VAL A 105 9.77 -7.40 -9.94
N PRO A 106 9.26 -7.32 -11.18
CA PRO A 106 10.01 -7.68 -12.36
C PRO A 106 11.24 -6.78 -12.58
N PRO A 107 12.33 -7.28 -13.21
CA PRO A 107 13.53 -6.49 -13.49
C PRO A 107 13.30 -5.27 -14.38
N ASP A 108 12.28 -5.29 -15.24
CA ASP A 108 11.89 -4.22 -16.17
C ASP A 108 10.84 -3.25 -15.58
N SER A 109 10.42 -3.47 -14.33
CA SER A 109 9.45 -2.60 -13.66
C SER A 109 10.06 -1.24 -13.29
N PRO A 110 9.27 -0.14 -13.29
CA PRO A 110 9.71 1.14 -12.74
C PRO A 110 10.02 1.08 -11.23
N TYR A 111 9.65 -0.01 -10.55
CA TYR A 111 9.96 -0.26 -9.14
C TYR A 111 11.21 -1.12 -8.93
N ALA A 112 11.89 -1.56 -9.98
CA ALA A 112 13.11 -2.34 -9.88
C ALA A 112 14.23 -1.55 -9.17
N PHE A 113 15.23 -2.28 -8.65
CA PHE A 113 16.41 -1.63 -8.09
C PHE A 113 17.10 -0.81 -9.19
N PRO A 114 17.38 0.49 -8.96
CA PRO A 114 17.95 1.34 -9.99
C PRO A 114 19.32 0.83 -10.42
N ALA A 115 19.53 0.71 -11.75
CA ALA A 115 20.82 0.37 -12.30
C ALA A 115 21.88 1.39 -11.84
N SER A 116 22.96 0.87 -11.26
CA SER A 116 24.06 1.65 -10.68
C SER A 116 24.55 2.75 -11.63
N GLY A 117 24.51 4.00 -11.16
CA GLY A 117 24.90 5.18 -11.92
C GLY A 117 24.66 6.52 -11.21
N GLY A 118 23.85 6.52 -10.16
CA GLY A 118 23.69 7.66 -9.24
C GLY A 118 23.40 7.19 -7.82
N ASP A 119 23.71 8.02 -6.83
CA ASP A 119 23.33 7.81 -5.44
C ASP A 119 21.82 7.98 -5.30
N THR A 120 21.08 6.91 -5.58
CA THR A 120 19.63 6.91 -5.49
C THR A 120 19.16 6.64 -4.06
N GLY A 121 20.07 6.22 -3.16
CA GLY A 121 19.76 5.72 -1.84
C GLY A 121 19.23 4.27 -1.83
N PRO A 122 18.99 3.72 -0.64
CA PRO A 122 18.49 2.35 -0.46
C PRO A 122 17.06 2.16 -0.97
N VAL A 123 16.70 0.89 -1.23
CA VAL A 123 15.31 0.44 -1.40
C VAL A 123 14.90 -0.30 -0.14
N TYR A 124 13.66 -0.13 0.30
CA TYR A 124 13.12 -0.78 1.47
C TYR A 124 12.03 -1.77 1.09
N GLY A 125 12.07 -2.96 1.67
CA GLY A 125 11.01 -3.96 1.63
C GLY A 125 10.24 -3.95 2.94
N TRP A 126 9.08 -3.28 2.97
CA TRP A 126 8.24 -3.24 4.16
C TRP A 126 7.64 -4.63 4.38
N ARG A 127 7.93 -5.23 5.54
CA ARG A 127 7.53 -6.60 5.82
C ARG A 127 6.05 -6.67 6.12
N VAL A 128 5.33 -7.50 5.36
CA VAL A 128 3.90 -7.75 5.57
C VAL A 128 3.74 -8.76 6.70
N ALA A 129 3.32 -8.30 7.87
CA ALA A 129 3.11 -9.13 9.04
C ALA A 129 1.76 -9.87 8.98
N ALA A 130 0.73 -9.17 8.51
CA ALA A 130 -0.60 -9.71 8.31
C ALA A 130 -1.34 -8.87 7.27
N SER A 131 -2.25 -9.49 6.52
CA SER A 131 -3.12 -8.79 5.60
C SER A 131 -4.52 -9.39 5.61
N CYS A 132 -5.51 -8.59 5.22
CA CYS A 132 -6.89 -9.05 5.09
C CYS A 132 -7.59 -8.30 3.96
N ARG A 133 -8.12 -9.08 3.03
CA ARG A 133 -8.92 -8.60 1.90
C ARG A 133 -10.34 -8.28 2.38
N LEU A 134 -10.88 -7.15 1.93
CA LEU A 134 -12.29 -6.87 2.13
C LEU A 134 -13.15 -7.74 1.19
N PRO A 135 -14.34 -8.20 1.64
CA PRO A 135 -15.28 -8.89 0.75
C PRO A 135 -15.79 -7.97 -0.35
N GLN A 136 -15.88 -6.66 -0.08
CA GLN A 136 -16.23 -5.62 -1.05
C GLN A 136 -15.34 -4.38 -0.82
N PRO A 137 -14.83 -3.73 -1.88
CA PRO A 137 -14.09 -2.48 -1.73
C PRO A 137 -14.92 -1.39 -1.05
N LEU A 138 -14.25 -0.51 -0.30
CA LEU A 138 -14.86 0.67 0.31
C LEU A 138 -14.50 1.93 -0.48
N PRO A 139 -15.40 2.93 -0.52
CA PRO A 139 -15.07 4.24 -1.08
C PRO A 139 -13.95 4.89 -0.28
N VAL A 140 -13.16 5.72 -0.95
CA VAL A 140 -12.04 6.44 -0.33
C VAL A 140 -12.58 7.53 0.60
N PRO A 141 -12.25 7.56 1.90
CA PRO A 141 -12.58 8.70 2.76
C PRO A 141 -11.72 9.92 2.42
N ALA A 142 -12.04 11.08 3.01
CA ALA A 142 -11.17 12.24 2.87
C ALA A 142 -9.80 11.95 3.53
N MET A 143 -8.70 12.30 2.85
CA MET A 143 -7.34 12.06 3.35
C MET A 143 -6.38 13.18 2.99
N GLN A 144 -5.32 13.31 3.78
CA GLN A 144 -4.13 14.12 3.49
C GLN A 144 -2.91 13.23 3.39
N ARG A 145 -1.97 13.59 2.51
CA ARG A 145 -0.70 12.88 2.37
C ARG A 145 0.12 13.08 3.65
N LEU A 146 0.49 11.98 4.28
CA LEU A 146 1.43 11.97 5.40
C LEU A 146 2.86 12.02 4.86
N VAL A 147 3.20 11.05 4.00
CA VAL A 147 4.51 10.98 3.35
C VAL A 147 4.42 10.11 2.10
N ARG A 148 4.86 10.67 0.95
CA ARG A 148 4.86 9.96 -0.34
C ARG A 148 3.52 9.24 -0.55
N SER A 149 3.49 7.93 -0.76
CA SER A 149 2.26 7.16 -1.00
C SER A 149 1.42 6.87 0.25
N VAL A 150 1.80 7.36 1.44
CA VAL A 150 1.04 7.18 2.67
C VAL A 150 0.14 8.37 2.93
N TYR A 151 -1.11 8.08 3.25
CA TYR A 151 -2.17 9.03 3.54
C TYR A 151 -2.73 8.79 4.94
N GLN A 152 -3.18 9.86 5.58
CA GLN A 152 -3.92 9.85 6.83
C GLN A 152 -5.33 10.37 6.59
N ALA A 153 -6.34 9.68 7.12
CA ALA A 153 -7.72 10.14 7.05
C ALA A 153 -7.90 11.44 7.84
N VAL A 154 -8.68 12.37 7.27
CA VAL A 154 -9.10 13.59 7.95
C VAL A 154 -10.56 13.49 8.34
N SER A 155 -10.84 13.91 9.56
CA SER A 155 -12.19 14.00 10.15
C SER A 155 -12.90 15.27 9.72
#